data_AF-A0A836ZSJ5-F1
#
_entry.id   AF-A0A836ZSJ5-F1
#
_cell.length_a   1.000
_cell.length_b   1.000
_cell.length_c   1.000
_cell.angle_alpha   90.00
_cell.angle_beta   90.00
_cell.angle_gamma   90.00
#
_symmetry.space_group_name_H-M   'P 1'
#
loop_
_entity.id
_entity.type
_entity.pdbx_description
1 polymer ?
#
loop_
_entity_poly.entity_id
_entity_poly.type
_entity_poly.pdbx_seq_one_letter_code
_entity_poly.pdbx_strand_id
1 'polypeptide(L)'
;RHNGWYYMTTAVGGTAGPPTGHMVITARARSIHGPWQNAPNNPITRTNSADEPWWSRGHATLVEGTDTRWWMLYHGYEHGYWTLGRQALLDPIEWTADGWFVAKGGDLGTRLKKPSGQALQHGMALSDDFRAATLSPQWAFFNPAADEAKRLQVGDGVLRLQGKGTAPRNASPLTVIATDPAYQFEVQMTVAPGGQGGALLFYSDKLYAGVGSNGENFVMHRYGEERPGTLAPSTNGGTLWL
;
A
#
# COMPACT_ATOMS: atom_id res chain seq x y z
N ARG A 1 19.62 5.72 -18.57
CA ARG A 1 20.98 5.79 -19.19
C ARG A 1 21.73 6.91 -18.48
N HIS A 2 22.99 6.69 -18.10
CA HIS A 2 23.81 7.72 -17.43
C HIS A 2 25.26 7.58 -17.93
N ASN A 3 25.90 8.67 -18.34
CA ASN A 3 27.29 8.72 -18.84
C ASN A 3 27.68 7.61 -19.84
N GLY A 4 26.80 7.38 -20.83
CA GLY A 4 27.03 6.38 -21.88
C GLY A 4 26.87 4.93 -21.44
N TRP A 5 26.31 4.68 -20.26
CA TRP A 5 25.95 3.34 -19.76
C TRP A 5 24.44 3.17 -19.67
N TYR A 6 23.98 1.97 -20.00
CA TYR A 6 22.67 1.46 -19.59
C TYR A 6 22.84 0.78 -18.23
N TYR A 7 21.95 1.08 -17.30
CA TYR A 7 21.90 0.43 -15.99
C TYR A 7 20.64 -0.42 -15.90
N MET A 8 20.79 -1.58 -15.29
CA MET A 8 19.69 -2.46 -14.94
C MET A 8 19.74 -2.63 -13.43
N THR A 9 18.84 -1.93 -12.74
CA THR A 9 18.65 -2.04 -11.29
C THR A 9 17.51 -3.00 -11.05
N THR A 10 17.77 -4.07 -10.30
CA THR A 10 16.80 -5.15 -10.07
C THR A 10 16.74 -5.51 -8.60
N ALA A 11 15.68 -6.23 -8.24
CA ALA A 11 15.50 -6.76 -6.91
C ALA A 11 15.69 -8.28 -6.93
N VAL A 12 16.42 -8.81 -5.94
CA VAL A 12 16.64 -10.26 -5.80
C VAL A 12 16.35 -10.71 -4.36
N GLY A 13 16.35 -12.03 -4.13
CA GLY A 13 16.16 -12.67 -2.82
C GLY A 13 14.72 -12.80 -2.33
N GLY A 14 13.78 -12.04 -2.90
CA GLY A 14 12.35 -12.11 -2.57
C GLY A 14 11.96 -11.35 -1.31
N THR A 15 10.67 -11.01 -1.20
CA THR A 15 10.15 -10.11 -0.13
C THR A 15 9.42 -10.83 1.00
N ALA A 16 9.04 -12.10 0.80
CA ALA A 16 8.22 -12.88 1.74
C ALA A 16 9.04 -13.85 2.61
N GLY A 17 10.37 -13.88 2.42
CA GLY A 17 11.29 -14.68 3.22
C GLY A 17 11.75 -13.94 4.48
N PRO A 18 12.92 -14.31 5.04
CA PRO A 18 13.51 -13.60 6.17
C PRO A 18 13.66 -12.10 5.89
N PRO A 19 13.60 -11.24 6.94
CA PRO A 19 13.78 -9.79 6.80
C PRO A 19 14.98 -9.34 5.97
N THR A 20 16.05 -10.14 5.96
CA THR A 20 17.32 -9.83 5.30
C THR A 20 17.41 -10.35 3.86
N GLY A 21 16.37 -11.01 3.35
CA GLY A 21 16.39 -11.68 2.04
C GLY A 21 16.34 -10.72 0.86
N HIS A 22 15.49 -9.68 0.92
CA HIS A 22 15.33 -8.76 -0.20
C HIS A 22 16.51 -7.78 -0.32
N MET A 23 16.92 -7.49 -1.56
CA MET A 23 18.00 -6.55 -1.83
C MET A 23 17.90 -5.91 -3.21
N VAL A 24 18.53 -4.75 -3.35
CA VAL A 24 18.75 -4.06 -4.62
C VAL A 24 20.12 -4.44 -5.16
N ILE A 25 20.17 -4.85 -6.42
CA ILE A 25 21.41 -5.02 -7.17
C ILE A 25 21.37 -4.17 -8.43
N THR A 26 22.54 -3.83 -8.96
CA THR A 26 22.63 -3.16 -10.25
C THR A 26 23.70 -3.79 -11.14
N ALA A 27 23.44 -3.77 -12.44
CA ALA A 27 24.39 -4.09 -13.48
C ALA A 27 24.42 -2.96 -14.52
N ARG A 28 25.47 -2.90 -15.34
CA ARG A 28 25.56 -1.95 -16.45
C ARG A 28 26.13 -2.56 -17.73
N ALA A 29 25.79 -1.95 -18.86
CA ALA A 29 26.30 -2.32 -20.18
C ALA A 29 26.38 -1.10 -21.12
N ARG A 30 27.27 -1.14 -22.13
CA ARG A 30 27.34 -0.09 -23.16
C ARG A 30 26.23 -0.22 -24.21
N SER A 31 25.65 -1.40 -24.35
CA SER A 31 24.50 -1.71 -25.20
C SER A 31 23.40 -2.34 -24.34
N ILE A 32 22.13 -2.12 -24.69
CA ILE A 32 20.99 -2.79 -24.05
C ILE A 32 21.07 -4.32 -24.17
N HIS A 33 21.78 -4.83 -25.18
CA HIS A 33 21.99 -6.26 -25.41
C HIS A 33 23.15 -6.85 -24.59
N GLY A 34 23.85 -6.03 -23.80
CA GLY A 34 25.01 -6.46 -23.01
C GLY A 34 26.34 -6.38 -23.78
N PRO A 35 27.39 -7.07 -23.28
CA PRO A 35 27.37 -7.87 -22.05
C PRO A 35 27.12 -7.00 -20.81
N TRP A 36 26.36 -7.54 -19.86
CA TRP A 36 26.04 -6.87 -18.59
C TRP A 36 27.09 -7.23 -17.54
N GLN A 37 27.65 -6.21 -16.90
CA GLN A 37 28.56 -6.36 -15.77
C GLN A 37 27.83 -6.01 -14.48
N ASN A 38 27.93 -6.87 -13.46
CA ASN A 38 27.41 -6.56 -12.13
C ASN A 38 28.25 -5.47 -11.45
N ALA A 39 27.59 -4.62 -10.67
CA ALA A 39 28.29 -3.66 -9.84
C ALA A 39 29.15 -4.38 -8.79
N PRO A 40 30.39 -3.93 -8.56
CA PRO A 40 31.28 -4.53 -7.57
C PRO A 40 30.79 -4.33 -6.13
N ASN A 41 29.93 -3.32 -5.90
CA ASN A 41 29.35 -2.98 -4.62
C ASN A 41 27.93 -3.54 -4.42
N ASN A 42 27.52 -4.54 -5.20
CA ASN A 42 26.26 -5.22 -4.94
C ASN A 42 26.32 -6.01 -3.61
N PRO A 43 25.21 -6.08 -2.85
CA PRO A 43 23.96 -5.34 -3.06
C PRO A 43 24.09 -3.87 -2.68
N ILE A 44 23.38 -3.00 -3.41
CA ILE A 44 23.38 -1.55 -3.18
C ILE A 44 22.69 -1.20 -1.86
N THR A 45 21.56 -1.86 -1.58
CA THR A 45 20.86 -1.77 -0.29
C THR A 45 20.19 -3.10 0.02
N ARG A 46 20.12 -3.43 1.31
CA ARG A 46 19.42 -4.58 1.89
C ARG A 46 19.25 -4.35 3.38
N THR A 47 18.31 -5.06 4.00
CA THR A 47 18.30 -5.22 5.47
C THR A 47 19.40 -6.19 5.88
N ASN A 48 20.23 -5.84 6.88
CA ASN A 48 21.33 -6.69 7.36
C ASN A 48 20.97 -7.45 8.64
N SER A 49 20.19 -6.83 9.54
CA SER A 49 19.68 -7.47 10.77
C SER A 49 18.16 -7.41 10.85
N ALA A 50 17.56 -8.40 11.52
CA ALA A 50 16.13 -8.37 11.88
C ALA A 50 15.81 -7.27 12.92
N ASP A 51 16.81 -6.73 13.60
CA ASP A 51 16.64 -5.62 14.54
C ASP A 51 16.54 -4.26 13.83
N GLU A 52 16.85 -4.19 12.53
CA GLU A 52 16.71 -2.95 11.78
C GLU A 52 15.24 -2.51 11.71
N PRO A 53 14.99 -1.18 11.66
CA PRO A 53 13.64 -0.63 11.61
C PRO A 53 12.89 -0.97 10.32
N TRP A 54 13.62 -1.34 9.26
CA TRP A 54 13.06 -1.64 7.95
C TRP A 54 13.53 -2.99 7.42
N TRP A 55 12.57 -3.87 7.16
CA TRP A 55 12.77 -5.23 6.65
C TRP A 55 12.54 -5.32 5.16
N SER A 56 13.14 -6.34 4.54
CA SER A 56 12.96 -6.69 3.13
C SER A 56 13.10 -5.49 2.21
N ARG A 57 14.14 -4.66 2.43
CA ARG A 57 14.42 -3.46 1.61
C ARG A 57 14.79 -3.84 0.17
N GLY A 58 14.05 -3.34 -0.81
CA GLY A 58 14.39 -3.52 -2.23
C GLY A 58 13.37 -3.01 -3.24
N HIS A 59 13.51 -3.44 -4.49
CA HIS A 59 12.71 -2.97 -5.65
C HIS A 59 12.88 -1.48 -5.92
N ALA A 60 14.12 -1.09 -6.16
CA ALA A 60 14.50 0.30 -6.33
C ALA A 60 14.27 0.84 -7.74
N THR A 61 13.92 2.13 -7.79
CA THR A 61 13.98 2.99 -8.97
C THR A 61 14.83 4.22 -8.64
N LEU A 62 15.76 4.56 -9.52
CA LEU A 62 16.57 5.78 -9.39
C LEU A 62 15.81 6.99 -9.93
N VAL A 63 15.94 8.12 -9.25
CA VAL A 63 15.37 9.40 -9.66
C VAL A 63 16.40 10.51 -9.45
N GLU A 64 16.56 11.36 -10.45
CA GLU A 64 17.35 12.59 -10.34
C GLU A 64 16.49 13.67 -9.68
N GLY A 65 17.00 14.26 -8.59
CA GLY A 65 16.36 15.38 -7.91
C GLY A 65 16.53 16.70 -8.65
N THR A 66 15.80 17.71 -8.22
CA THR A 66 15.79 19.06 -8.83
C THR A 66 17.12 19.80 -8.71
N ASP A 67 18.02 19.34 -7.85
CA ASP A 67 19.37 19.88 -7.65
C ASP A 67 20.46 18.97 -8.17
N THR A 68 20.14 18.08 -9.12
CA THR A 68 21.05 17.10 -9.74
C THR A 68 21.58 16.02 -8.79
N ARG A 69 21.23 16.05 -7.49
CA ARG A 69 21.49 14.94 -6.59
C ARG A 69 20.54 13.80 -6.91
N TRP A 70 21.05 12.58 -6.83
CA TRP A 70 20.27 11.40 -7.16
C TRP A 70 19.72 10.74 -5.90
N TRP A 71 18.59 10.07 -6.08
CA TRP A 71 17.88 9.34 -5.04
C TRP A 71 17.48 7.97 -5.56
N MET A 72 17.21 7.08 -4.61
CA MET A 72 16.69 5.76 -4.84
C MET A 72 15.38 5.62 -4.06
N LEU A 73 14.28 5.48 -4.79
CA LEU A 73 12.97 5.15 -4.24
C LEU A 73 12.81 3.63 -4.26
N TYR A 74 12.42 3.03 -3.15
CA TYR A 74 12.25 1.59 -3.01
C TYR A 74 11.21 1.29 -1.92
N HIS A 75 11.04 0.02 -1.54
CA HIS A 75 10.14 -0.32 -0.44
C HIS A 75 10.77 -1.21 0.63
N GLY A 76 10.13 -1.23 1.79
CA GLY A 76 10.40 -2.17 2.87
C GLY A 76 9.17 -2.36 3.76
N TYR A 77 9.23 -3.30 4.70
CA TYR A 77 8.25 -3.39 5.78
C TYR A 77 8.82 -2.70 7.01
N GLU A 78 8.00 -1.91 7.69
CA GLU A 78 8.37 -1.40 9.01
C GLU A 78 8.40 -2.57 10.01
N HIS A 79 9.46 -2.64 10.82
CA HIS A 79 9.66 -3.70 11.80
C HIS A 79 8.46 -3.76 12.75
N GLY A 80 7.78 -4.92 12.76
CA GLY A 80 6.64 -5.17 13.65
C GLY A 80 5.29 -4.76 13.06
N TYR A 81 5.28 -4.12 11.89
CA TYR A 81 4.07 -3.60 11.24
C TYR A 81 3.88 -4.17 9.83
N TRP A 82 4.08 -5.48 9.66
CA TRP A 82 3.91 -6.16 8.37
C TRP A 82 2.51 -5.95 7.76
N THR A 83 1.49 -5.77 8.59
CA THR A 83 0.10 -5.55 8.18
C THR A 83 -0.12 -4.19 7.53
N LEU A 84 0.78 -3.21 7.69
CA LEU A 84 0.78 -1.96 6.91
C LEU A 84 1.27 -2.16 5.47
N GLY A 85 1.74 -3.37 5.15
CA GLY A 85 2.28 -3.69 3.84
C GLY A 85 3.65 -3.07 3.62
N ARG A 86 4.06 -3.05 2.34
CA ARG A 86 5.35 -2.50 1.92
C ARG A 86 5.20 -0.99 1.78
N GLN A 87 5.98 -0.24 2.55
CA GLN A 87 5.97 1.21 2.56
C GLN A 87 7.09 1.75 1.67
N ALA A 88 6.89 2.94 1.10
CA ALA A 88 7.86 3.60 0.25
C ALA A 88 9.00 4.23 1.08
N LEU A 89 10.24 3.98 0.68
CA LEU A 89 11.46 4.46 1.31
C LEU A 89 12.30 5.24 0.29
N LEU A 90 13.05 6.22 0.77
CA LEU A 90 13.87 7.09 -0.08
C LEU A 90 15.29 7.23 0.50
N ASP A 91 16.29 6.81 -0.28
CA ASP A 91 17.70 7.01 0.05
C ASP A 91 18.36 7.99 -0.91
N PRO A 92 19.22 8.91 -0.44
CA PRO A 92 20.16 9.58 -1.33
C PRO A 92 21.15 8.58 -1.91
N ILE A 93 21.56 8.79 -3.16
CA ILE A 93 22.64 8.02 -3.79
C ILE A 93 23.75 8.94 -4.28
N GLU A 94 24.97 8.40 -4.31
CA GLU A 94 26.14 9.07 -4.88
C GLU A 94 26.69 8.25 -6.03
N TRP A 95 26.94 8.89 -7.16
CA TRP A 95 27.68 8.30 -8.26
C TRP A 95 29.17 8.27 -7.93
N THR A 96 29.78 7.09 -8.07
CA THR A 96 31.22 6.90 -7.89
C THR A 96 31.99 7.31 -9.15
N ALA A 97 33.29 7.61 -9.01
CA ALA A 97 34.12 8.04 -10.12
C ALA A 97 34.21 7.02 -11.27
N ASP A 98 34.09 5.73 -10.96
CA ASP A 98 34.07 4.64 -11.94
C ASP A 98 32.67 4.36 -12.52
N GLY A 99 31.67 5.20 -12.17
CA GLY A 99 30.33 5.20 -12.73
C GLY A 99 29.40 4.13 -12.15
N TRP A 100 29.56 3.75 -10.89
CA TRP A 100 28.53 3.03 -10.13
C TRP A 100 27.81 4.00 -9.19
N PHE A 101 26.85 3.50 -8.42
CA PHE A 101 26.24 4.29 -7.37
C PHE A 101 26.19 3.53 -6.05
N VAL A 102 26.21 4.28 -4.96
CA VAL A 102 26.08 3.77 -3.59
C VAL A 102 24.90 4.45 -2.91
N ALA A 103 24.17 3.70 -2.08
CA ALA A 103 23.17 4.29 -1.19
C ALA A 103 23.86 4.99 -0.01
N LYS A 104 23.35 6.16 0.37
CA LYS A 104 23.90 7.01 1.44
C LYS A 104 22.91 7.23 2.58
N GLY A 105 21.79 6.50 2.58
CA GLY A 105 20.74 6.60 3.61
C GLY A 105 21.11 6.00 4.97
N GLY A 106 22.10 5.10 5.05
CA GLY A 106 22.51 4.51 6.32
C GLY A 106 21.37 3.82 7.06
N ASP A 107 21.18 4.14 8.34
CA ASP A 107 20.06 3.67 9.15
C ASP A 107 18.81 4.55 8.94
N LEU A 108 17.82 3.96 8.28
CA LEU A 108 16.52 4.59 8.00
C LEU A 108 15.59 4.71 9.22
N GLY A 109 16.01 4.28 10.40
CA GLY A 109 15.39 4.68 11.66
C GLY A 109 15.75 6.12 12.06
N THR A 110 16.77 6.70 11.43
CA THR A 110 17.23 8.06 11.71
C THR A 110 16.71 9.05 10.67
N ARG A 111 16.60 10.33 11.07
CA ARG A 111 16.14 11.38 10.17
C ARG A 111 17.20 11.66 9.11
N LEU A 112 16.82 11.53 7.84
CA LEU A 112 17.65 11.92 6.71
C LEU A 112 17.39 13.37 6.30
N LYS A 113 18.42 13.98 5.71
CA LYS A 113 18.26 15.28 5.05
C LYS A 113 17.34 15.11 3.84
N LYS A 114 16.20 15.81 3.85
CA LYS A 114 15.25 15.80 2.73
C LYS A 114 15.88 16.31 1.41
N PRO A 115 15.28 15.99 0.25
CA PRO A 115 15.59 16.67 -1.01
C PRO A 115 15.52 18.20 -0.87
N SER A 116 16.36 18.90 -1.64
CA SER A 116 16.32 20.36 -1.68
C SER A 116 15.05 20.85 -2.38
N GLY A 117 14.86 22.17 -2.41
CA GLY A 117 13.65 22.79 -2.93
C GLY A 117 12.56 22.97 -1.88
N GLN A 118 11.48 23.59 -2.34
CA GLN A 118 10.31 23.92 -1.54
C GLN A 118 9.52 22.65 -1.20
N ALA A 119 9.15 22.50 0.08
CA ALA A 119 8.20 21.47 0.46
C ALA A 119 6.82 21.82 -0.12
N LEU A 120 6.22 20.86 -0.83
CA LEU A 120 4.87 20.99 -1.36
C LEU A 120 3.87 20.37 -0.38
N GLN A 121 2.60 20.74 -0.51
CA GLN A 121 1.54 20.01 0.15
C GLN A 121 1.55 18.57 -0.34
N HIS A 122 1.54 17.62 0.58
CA HIS A 122 1.63 16.19 0.33
C HIS A 122 0.60 15.42 1.15
N GLY A 123 0.49 14.12 0.88
CA GLY A 123 -0.50 13.25 1.50
C GLY A 123 -1.84 13.26 0.77
N MET A 124 -2.74 12.40 1.23
CA MET A 124 -4.13 12.34 0.80
C MET A 124 -5.02 12.49 2.03
N ALA A 125 -6.16 13.17 1.90
CA ALA A 125 -7.19 13.11 2.92
C ALA A 125 -7.65 11.65 3.05
N LEU A 126 -7.80 11.14 4.26
CA LEU A 126 -8.30 9.77 4.49
C LEU A 126 -9.80 9.76 4.83
N SER A 127 -10.34 10.90 5.26
CA SER A 127 -11.77 11.15 5.39
C SER A 127 -12.33 11.65 4.05
N ASP A 128 -13.53 11.22 3.71
CA ASP A 128 -14.24 11.64 2.51
C ASP A 128 -15.69 11.97 2.91
N ASP A 129 -16.12 13.20 2.63
CA ASP A 129 -17.50 13.64 2.89
C ASP A 129 -18.44 13.34 1.71
N PHE A 130 -17.90 12.77 0.62
CA PHE A 130 -18.61 12.36 -0.58
C PHE A 130 -19.42 13.47 -1.27
N ARG A 131 -19.05 14.75 -1.07
CA ARG A 131 -19.67 15.88 -1.79
C ARG A 131 -19.19 16.00 -3.23
N ALA A 132 -17.96 15.57 -3.51
CA ALA A 132 -17.42 15.57 -4.86
C ALA A 132 -18.20 14.59 -5.76
N ALA A 133 -18.32 14.93 -7.04
CA ALA A 133 -18.97 14.07 -8.05
C ALA A 133 -18.13 12.85 -8.46
N THR A 134 -16.90 12.74 -7.95
CA THR A 134 -15.98 11.64 -8.22
C THR A 134 -15.35 11.17 -6.92
N LEU A 135 -15.12 9.86 -6.84
CA LEU A 135 -14.53 9.24 -5.66
C LEU A 135 -13.06 9.64 -5.53
N SER A 136 -12.63 9.96 -4.30
CA SER A 136 -11.24 10.31 -4.02
C SER A 136 -10.29 9.13 -4.32
N PRO A 137 -9.03 9.40 -4.73
CA PRO A 137 -8.10 8.35 -5.18
C PRO A 137 -7.63 7.40 -4.07
N GLN A 138 -7.95 7.66 -2.80
CA GLN A 138 -7.63 6.77 -1.67
C GLN A 138 -8.43 5.45 -1.69
N TRP A 139 -9.56 5.43 -2.40
CA TRP A 139 -10.49 4.31 -2.41
C TRP A 139 -10.17 3.34 -3.54
N ALA A 140 -10.15 2.05 -3.21
CA ALA A 140 -9.98 0.98 -4.18
C ALA A 140 -10.89 -0.21 -3.86
N PHE A 141 -11.41 -0.87 -4.89
CA PHE A 141 -12.08 -2.16 -4.70
C PHE A 141 -11.06 -3.28 -4.56
N PHE A 142 -11.30 -4.22 -3.64
CA PHE A 142 -10.56 -5.48 -3.61
C PHE A 142 -11.07 -6.42 -4.71
N ASN A 143 -10.16 -6.89 -5.58
CA ASN A 143 -10.45 -7.81 -6.69
C ASN A 143 -11.71 -7.41 -7.50
N PRO A 144 -11.72 -6.23 -8.14
CA PRO A 144 -12.87 -5.74 -8.89
C PRO A 144 -13.09 -6.53 -10.18
N ALA A 145 -14.35 -6.77 -10.53
CA ALA A 145 -14.73 -7.11 -11.90
C ALA A 145 -14.52 -5.91 -12.84
N ALA A 146 -14.52 -6.15 -14.15
CA ALA A 146 -14.32 -5.10 -15.14
C ALA A 146 -15.37 -3.97 -15.05
N ASP A 147 -16.56 -4.26 -14.55
CA ASP A 147 -17.67 -3.32 -14.40
C ASP A 147 -17.97 -2.95 -12.93
N GLU A 148 -17.04 -3.21 -12.01
CA GLU A 148 -17.24 -2.99 -10.57
C GLU A 148 -17.68 -1.56 -10.24
N ALA A 149 -17.17 -0.58 -10.99
CA ALA A 149 -17.49 0.84 -10.83
C ALA A 149 -18.99 1.15 -11.05
N LYS A 150 -19.74 0.33 -11.78
CA LYS A 150 -21.20 0.54 -11.99
C LYS A 150 -22.01 0.38 -10.70
N ARG A 151 -21.46 -0.29 -9.69
CA ARG A 151 -22.10 -0.43 -8.36
C ARG A 151 -22.00 0.85 -7.53
N LEU A 152 -21.18 1.81 -7.95
CA LEU A 152 -20.82 2.98 -7.15
C LEU A 152 -21.41 4.26 -7.75
N GLN A 153 -22.02 5.07 -6.89
CA GLN A 153 -22.42 6.44 -7.20
C GLN A 153 -21.98 7.34 -6.04
N VAL A 154 -21.41 8.52 -6.33
CA VAL A 154 -20.90 9.46 -5.33
C VAL A 154 -21.32 10.89 -5.70
N GLY A 155 -21.61 11.69 -4.68
CA GLY A 155 -22.06 13.07 -4.82
C GLY A 155 -23.07 13.44 -3.75
N ASP A 156 -23.32 14.74 -3.61
CA ASP A 156 -24.30 15.32 -2.67
C ASP A 156 -24.12 14.87 -1.20
N GLY A 157 -22.88 14.51 -0.83
CA GLY A 157 -22.53 14.12 0.53
C GLY A 157 -22.72 12.63 0.84
N VAL A 158 -22.94 11.79 -0.17
CA VAL A 158 -23.23 10.35 0.01
C VAL A 158 -22.51 9.49 -1.01
N LEU A 159 -21.89 8.41 -0.52
CA LEU A 159 -21.47 7.27 -1.34
C LEU A 159 -22.58 6.19 -1.33
N ARG A 160 -23.12 5.88 -2.50
CA ARG A 160 -24.04 4.74 -2.69
C ARG A 160 -23.27 3.59 -3.30
N LEU A 161 -23.32 2.43 -2.64
CA LEU A 161 -22.69 1.21 -3.09
C LEU A 161 -23.72 0.08 -3.16
N GLN A 162 -24.00 -0.41 -4.37
CA GLN A 162 -24.85 -1.58 -4.56
C GLN A 162 -24.15 -2.83 -4.01
N GLY A 163 -24.80 -3.55 -3.09
CA GLY A 163 -24.27 -4.79 -2.52
C GLY A 163 -23.98 -5.86 -3.58
N LYS A 164 -22.99 -6.72 -3.31
CA LYS A 164 -22.55 -7.84 -4.15
C LYS A 164 -22.21 -9.02 -3.24
N GLY A 165 -22.52 -10.23 -3.70
CA GLY A 165 -22.23 -11.44 -2.93
C GLY A 165 -23.10 -11.59 -1.69
N THR A 166 -22.63 -12.42 -0.76
CA THR A 166 -23.32 -12.79 0.48
C THR A 166 -22.49 -12.50 1.73
N ALA A 167 -21.20 -12.20 1.56
CA ALA A 167 -20.25 -11.90 2.63
C ALA A 167 -19.07 -11.08 2.08
N PRO A 168 -18.25 -10.41 2.92
CA PRO A 168 -17.12 -9.61 2.43
C PRO A 168 -16.15 -10.36 1.50
N ARG A 169 -15.93 -11.66 1.74
CA ARG A 169 -15.09 -12.54 0.90
C ARG A 169 -15.50 -12.63 -0.56
N ASN A 170 -16.77 -12.39 -0.90
CA ASN A 170 -17.28 -12.48 -2.27
C ASN A 170 -17.97 -11.19 -2.75
N ALA A 171 -17.74 -10.08 -2.05
CA ALA A 171 -18.41 -8.80 -2.29
C ALA A 171 -17.58 -7.76 -3.07
N SER A 172 -16.28 -8.00 -3.25
CA SER A 172 -15.32 -6.97 -3.68
C SER A 172 -15.46 -5.69 -2.84
N PRO A 173 -15.09 -5.71 -1.55
CA PRO A 173 -15.25 -4.55 -0.65
C PRO A 173 -14.51 -3.31 -1.18
N LEU A 174 -15.06 -2.13 -0.91
CA LEU A 174 -14.35 -0.86 -1.11
C LEU A 174 -13.44 -0.63 0.11
N THR A 175 -12.16 -0.40 -0.14
CA THR A 175 -11.13 -0.29 0.89
C THR A 175 -10.33 1.01 0.75
N VAL A 176 -9.70 1.40 1.85
CA VAL A 176 -8.66 2.42 1.92
C VAL A 176 -7.49 1.83 2.71
N ILE A 177 -6.26 2.20 2.34
CA ILE A 177 -5.06 1.68 3.01
C ILE A 177 -4.80 2.49 4.28
N ALA A 178 -4.73 1.81 5.42
CA ALA A 178 -4.25 2.43 6.66
C ALA A 178 -2.73 2.66 6.56
N THR A 179 -2.30 3.92 6.78
CA THR A 179 -0.91 4.34 6.62
C THR A 179 -0.14 4.45 7.94
N ASP A 180 -0.85 4.48 9.06
CA ASP A 180 -0.28 4.79 10.37
C ASP A 180 -0.38 3.57 11.32
N PRO A 181 0.58 3.40 12.25
CA PRO A 181 0.52 2.34 13.27
C PRO A 181 -0.71 2.43 14.19
N ALA A 182 -1.26 3.63 14.36
CA ALA A 182 -2.43 3.90 15.17
C ALA A 182 -3.39 4.81 14.39
N TYR A 183 -4.65 4.38 14.28
CA TYR A 183 -5.68 5.11 13.55
C TYR A 183 -7.06 4.82 14.14
N GLN A 184 -8.00 5.69 13.79
CA GLN A 184 -9.43 5.52 14.01
C GLN A 184 -10.11 5.68 12.66
N PHE A 185 -11.13 4.86 12.42
CA PHE A 185 -12.07 5.08 11.33
C PHE A 185 -13.47 5.16 11.93
N GLU A 186 -14.32 5.96 11.31
CA GLU A 186 -15.74 6.07 11.66
C GLU A 186 -16.52 6.07 10.36
N VAL A 187 -17.68 5.42 10.37
CA VAL A 187 -18.58 5.39 9.21
C VAL A 187 -20.02 5.45 9.66
N GLN A 188 -20.74 6.42 9.09
CA GLN A 188 -22.20 6.41 9.08
C GLN A 188 -22.67 5.70 7.82
N MET A 189 -23.54 4.70 7.96
CA MET A 189 -24.10 3.98 6.81
C MET A 189 -25.58 3.70 6.98
N THR A 190 -26.30 3.69 5.86
CA THR A 190 -27.66 3.17 5.79
C THR A 190 -27.66 1.89 4.96
N VAL A 191 -28.12 0.81 5.58
CA VAL A 191 -28.30 -0.51 4.96
C VAL A 191 -29.74 -0.60 4.47
N ALA A 192 -29.93 -0.89 3.18
CA ALA A 192 -31.25 -1.09 2.59
C ALA A 192 -31.86 -2.44 3.01
N PRO A 193 -33.20 -2.60 2.96
CA PRO A 193 -33.87 -3.88 3.10
C PRO A 193 -33.22 -4.98 2.25
N GLY A 194 -33.02 -6.16 2.84
CA GLY A 194 -32.37 -7.32 2.24
C GLY A 194 -30.84 -7.23 2.17
N GLY A 195 -30.26 -6.06 2.46
CA GLY A 195 -28.83 -5.82 2.41
C GLY A 195 -28.10 -6.09 3.72
N GLN A 196 -26.77 -6.10 3.62
CA GLN A 196 -25.85 -6.06 4.74
C GLN A 196 -24.74 -5.05 4.44
N GLY A 197 -24.32 -4.32 5.46
CA GLY A 197 -23.21 -3.37 5.42
C GLY A 197 -22.37 -3.48 6.68
N GLY A 198 -21.17 -2.92 6.68
CA GLY A 198 -20.30 -3.00 7.83
C GLY A 198 -18.95 -2.36 7.60
N ALA A 199 -18.13 -2.39 8.65
CA ALA A 199 -16.77 -1.89 8.63
C ALA A 199 -15.79 -3.00 9.04
N LEU A 200 -14.68 -3.09 8.31
CA LEU A 200 -13.76 -4.21 8.38
C LEU A 200 -12.30 -3.74 8.37
N LEU A 201 -11.49 -4.40 9.18
CA LEU A 201 -10.06 -4.55 8.94
C LEU A 201 -9.90 -5.69 7.92
N PHE A 202 -9.67 -5.33 6.66
CA PHE A 202 -9.69 -6.26 5.53
C PHE A 202 -8.28 -6.47 4.95
N TYR A 203 -7.76 -7.70 5.03
CA TYR A 203 -6.47 -8.06 4.42
C TYR A 203 -6.66 -8.82 3.10
N SER A 204 -7.58 -9.80 3.08
CA SER A 204 -7.95 -10.55 1.88
C SER A 204 -9.35 -11.15 2.03
N ASP A 205 -9.86 -11.80 0.98
CA ASP A 205 -11.08 -12.61 1.01
C ASP A 205 -11.07 -13.76 2.04
N LYS A 206 -9.89 -14.10 2.58
CA LYS A 206 -9.72 -15.17 3.57
C LYS A 206 -9.42 -14.65 4.98
N LEU A 207 -8.99 -13.39 5.10
CA LEU A 207 -8.57 -12.83 6.39
C LEU A 207 -9.08 -11.40 6.52
N TYR A 208 -10.12 -11.25 7.32
CA TYR A 208 -10.66 -9.97 7.75
C TYR A 208 -11.31 -10.11 9.12
N ALA A 209 -11.44 -8.98 9.82
CA ALA A 209 -12.17 -8.89 11.07
C ALA A 209 -12.94 -7.57 11.13
N GLY A 210 -14.05 -7.53 11.86
CA GLY A 210 -14.87 -6.34 11.96
C GLY A 210 -16.31 -6.65 12.29
N VAL A 211 -17.19 -5.72 11.95
CA VAL A 211 -18.61 -5.76 12.28
C VAL A 211 -19.43 -5.63 11.00
N GLY A 212 -20.35 -6.56 10.79
CA GLY A 212 -21.41 -6.48 9.79
C GLY A 212 -22.76 -6.25 10.44
N SER A 213 -23.72 -5.74 9.69
CA SER A 213 -25.09 -5.53 10.14
C SER A 213 -26.07 -5.51 8.98
N ASN A 214 -27.29 -5.97 9.25
CA ASN A 214 -28.44 -5.89 8.35
C ASN A 214 -29.33 -4.68 8.66
N GLY A 215 -28.88 -3.77 9.53
CA GLY A 215 -29.61 -2.59 10.00
C GLY A 215 -30.37 -2.77 11.31
N GLU A 216 -30.57 -4.01 11.76
CA GLU A 216 -31.28 -4.33 13.03
C GLU A 216 -30.38 -5.10 14.00
N ASN A 217 -29.60 -6.04 13.47
CA ASN A 217 -28.73 -6.92 14.22
C ASN A 217 -27.29 -6.79 13.72
N PHE A 218 -26.35 -7.18 14.57
CA PHE A 218 -24.93 -7.18 14.27
C PHE A 218 -24.38 -8.60 14.18
N VAL A 219 -23.36 -8.77 13.35
CA VAL A 219 -22.54 -9.97 13.27
C VAL A 219 -21.06 -9.60 13.36
N MET A 220 -20.28 -10.42 14.05
CA MET A 220 -18.84 -10.25 14.12
C MET A 220 -18.18 -11.07 13.01
N HIS A 221 -17.21 -10.48 12.32
CA HIS A 221 -16.29 -11.21 11.45
C HIS A 221 -15.00 -11.52 12.21
N ARG A 222 -14.63 -12.80 12.27
CA ARG A 222 -13.39 -13.28 12.91
C ARG A 222 -12.72 -14.30 11.99
N TYR A 223 -11.48 -14.04 11.60
CA TYR A 223 -10.72 -14.88 10.66
C TYR A 223 -11.44 -15.06 9.32
N GLY A 224 -12.08 -14.01 8.82
CA GLY A 224 -12.84 -14.04 7.58
C GLY A 224 -14.18 -14.76 7.64
N GLU A 225 -14.63 -15.24 8.80
CA GLU A 225 -15.92 -15.94 8.97
C GLU A 225 -16.89 -15.11 9.82
N GLU A 226 -18.18 -15.21 9.52
CA GLU A 226 -19.25 -14.71 10.39
C GLU A 226 -19.35 -15.56 11.66
N ARG A 227 -19.51 -14.93 12.83
CA ARG A 227 -19.67 -15.62 14.11
C ARG A 227 -20.72 -14.95 15.01
N PRO A 228 -21.53 -15.74 15.75
CA PRO A 228 -21.51 -17.20 15.85
C PRO A 228 -22.21 -17.94 14.69
N GLY A 229 -22.85 -17.23 13.79
CA GLY A 229 -23.51 -17.76 12.60
C GLY A 229 -23.68 -16.65 11.56
N THR A 230 -24.39 -16.97 10.48
CA THR A 230 -24.66 -16.01 9.40
C THR A 230 -25.75 -15.01 9.81
N LEU A 231 -25.64 -13.78 9.33
CA LEU A 231 -26.68 -12.79 9.57
C LEU A 231 -27.82 -12.95 8.56
N ALA A 232 -29.05 -13.14 9.05
CA ALA A 232 -30.22 -13.20 8.17
C ALA A 232 -30.51 -11.82 7.54
N PRO A 233 -30.98 -11.74 6.29
CA PRO A 233 -31.44 -10.47 5.71
C PRO A 233 -32.58 -9.86 6.54
N SER A 234 -32.55 -8.53 6.73
CA SER A 234 -33.64 -7.79 7.36
C SER A 234 -34.61 -7.26 6.31
N THR A 235 -35.91 -7.23 6.59
CA THR A 235 -36.90 -6.55 5.71
C THR A 235 -36.91 -5.04 5.87
N ASN A 236 -36.28 -4.51 6.92
CA ASN A 236 -36.36 -3.09 7.27
C ASN A 236 -35.08 -2.33 6.90
N GLY A 237 -33.92 -2.99 6.98
CA GLY A 237 -32.65 -2.28 6.90
C GLY A 237 -32.44 -1.39 8.12
N GLY A 238 -31.58 -0.38 8.02
CA GLY A 238 -31.33 0.53 9.15
C GLY A 238 -30.13 1.46 8.96
N THR A 239 -29.98 2.41 9.88
CA THR A 239 -28.82 3.32 9.92
C THR A 239 -27.91 2.95 11.08
N LEU A 240 -26.61 2.94 10.80
CA LEU A 240 -25.57 2.49 11.70
C LEU A 240 -24.48 3.56 11.78
N TRP A 241 -23.86 3.65 12.95
CA TRP A 241 -22.66 4.40 13.21
C TRP A 241 -21.65 3.43 13.78
N LEU A 242 -20.55 3.22 13.04
CA LEU A 242 -19.47 2.29 13.38
C LEU A 242 -18.16 3.04 13.52
#